data_AF-A0A1B6EVI3-F1
#
_entry.id   AF-A0A1B6EVI3-F1
#
_cell.length_a   1.000
_cell.length_b   1.000
_cell.length_c   1.000
_cell.angle_alpha   90.00
_cell.angle_beta   90.00
_cell.angle_gamma   90.00
#
_symmetry.space_group_name_H-M   'P 1'
#
loop_
_entity.id
_entity.type
_entity.pdbx_description
1 polymer ?
#
loop_
_entity_poly.entity_id
_entity_poly.type
_entity_poly.pdbx_seq_one_letter_code
_entity_poly.pdbx_strand_id
1 'polypeptide(L)'
;LYYLRTYGSYATTLSFYLNQNDIKSAVCLLLEGAVDLQVYLENLFLPALQSGRVTEMYTCMASIDKTFTVFKEYLRVSCAYCERHQLFHVLYQVQVLTGDHVRAALTCIHFFRHNARNYGDLATTKGHLETALGHLQQALKPSKEPKNPLVMQLSGQELTRYLSTAKLQLEVVVFLASATPEVASYTLFGSS
;
A
#
# COMPACT_ATOMS: atom_id res chain seq x y z
N LEU A 1 32.15 14.95 -1.10
CA LEU A 1 30.86 15.62 -1.45
C LEU A 1 31.02 16.72 -2.50
N TYR A 2 31.97 17.66 -2.38
CA TYR A 2 32.16 18.75 -3.35
C TYR A 2 32.29 18.26 -4.81
N TYR A 3 33.21 17.34 -5.11
CA TYR A 3 33.41 16.83 -6.48
C TYR A 3 32.16 16.17 -7.10
N LEU A 4 31.40 15.41 -6.29
CA LEU A 4 30.16 14.77 -6.72
C LEU A 4 29.04 15.79 -6.97
N ARG A 5 28.96 16.84 -6.15
CA ARG A 5 28.01 17.94 -6.34
C ARG A 5 28.36 18.84 -7.52
N THR A 6 29.64 18.96 -7.87
CA THR A 6 30.11 19.82 -8.97
C THR A 6 30.13 19.12 -10.33
N TYR A 7 30.33 17.80 -10.37
CA TYR A 7 30.51 17.04 -11.62
C TYR A 7 29.74 15.72 -11.70
N GLY A 8 29.14 15.26 -10.59
CA GLY A 8 28.41 14.01 -10.54
C GLY A 8 27.00 14.14 -11.08
N SER A 9 26.54 13.11 -11.80
CA SER A 9 25.13 12.98 -12.16
C SER A 9 24.26 12.75 -10.90
N TYR A 10 22.97 13.06 -11.00
CA TYR A 10 22.01 12.72 -9.95
C TYR A 10 21.99 11.21 -9.64
N ALA A 11 22.13 10.36 -10.66
CA ALA A 11 22.21 8.90 -10.51
C ALA A 11 23.38 8.48 -9.60
N THR A 12 24.60 8.91 -9.94
CA THR A 12 25.81 8.61 -9.16
C THR A 12 25.74 9.14 -7.73
N THR A 13 25.07 10.28 -7.53
CA THR A 13 24.89 10.90 -6.22
C THR A 13 23.90 10.13 -5.35
N LEU A 14 22.78 9.68 -5.93
CA LEU A 14 21.82 8.82 -5.23
C LEU A 14 22.44 7.48 -4.83
N SER A 15 23.14 6.82 -5.76
CA SER A 15 23.82 5.55 -5.46
C SER A 15 24.85 5.70 -4.35
N PHE A 16 25.61 6.81 -4.35
CA PHE A 16 26.57 7.10 -3.29
C PHE A 16 25.90 7.21 -1.91
N TYR A 17 24.81 7.99 -1.80
CA TYR A 17 24.09 8.15 -0.54
C TYR A 17 23.51 6.82 -0.02
N LEU A 18 22.97 5.99 -0.91
CA LEU A 18 22.42 4.69 -0.51
C LEU A 18 23.49 3.69 -0.07
N ASN A 19 24.67 3.72 -0.70
CA ASN A 19 25.82 2.93 -0.28
C ASN A 19 26.33 3.34 1.11
N GLN A 20 26.16 4.60 1.49
CA GLN A 20 26.49 5.10 2.82
C GLN A 20 25.34 4.96 3.84
N ASN A 21 24.23 4.30 3.46
CA ASN A 21 23.01 4.22 4.28
C ASN A 21 22.41 5.59 4.66
N ASP A 22 22.63 6.61 3.84
CA ASP A 22 22.07 7.95 4.06
C ASP A 22 20.85 8.20 3.16
N ILE A 23 19.73 7.56 3.51
CA ILE A 23 18.46 7.74 2.79
C ILE A 23 17.94 9.17 2.90
N LYS A 24 18.21 9.84 4.03
CA LYS A 24 17.74 11.21 4.26
C LYS A 24 18.35 12.17 3.24
N SER A 25 19.67 12.12 3.02
CA SER A 25 20.33 12.95 2.01
C SER A 25 19.87 12.62 0.59
N ALA A 26 19.63 11.33 0.29
CA ALA A 26 19.07 10.92 -1.01
C ALA A 26 17.67 11.50 -1.25
N VAL A 27 16.80 11.50 -0.24
CA VAL A 27 15.45 12.11 -0.34
C VAL A 27 15.55 13.64 -0.48
N CYS A 28 16.45 14.29 0.26
CA CYS A 28 16.67 15.73 0.13
C CYS A 28 17.11 16.14 -1.29
N LEU A 29 17.89 15.30 -1.98
CA LEU A 29 18.32 15.56 -3.35
C LEU A 29 17.14 15.67 -4.33
N LEU A 30 16.04 14.96 -4.07
CA LEU A 30 14.83 15.03 -4.90
C LEU A 30 14.17 16.41 -4.89
N LEU A 31 14.40 17.19 -3.82
CA LEU A 31 13.86 18.55 -3.67
C LEU A 31 14.59 19.56 -4.57
N GLU A 32 15.79 19.25 -5.04
CA GLU A 32 16.55 20.13 -5.95
C GLU A 32 15.88 20.23 -7.34
N GLY A 33 14.82 19.44 -7.59
CA GLY A 33 13.88 19.63 -8.72
C GLY A 33 14.38 19.16 -10.09
N ALA A 34 15.62 18.67 -10.17
CA ALA A 34 16.26 18.25 -11.42
C ALA A 34 16.47 16.74 -11.55
N VAL A 35 15.99 15.94 -10.59
CA VAL A 35 16.07 14.47 -10.65
C VAL A 35 14.96 13.94 -11.55
N ASP A 36 15.35 13.30 -12.65
CA ASP A 36 14.40 12.64 -13.55
C ASP A 36 13.69 11.45 -12.86
N LEU A 37 12.44 11.18 -13.26
CA LEU A 37 11.62 10.14 -12.64
C LEU A 37 12.19 8.73 -12.84
N GLN A 38 12.82 8.45 -13.99
CA GLN A 38 13.49 7.18 -14.24
C GLN A 38 14.74 7.05 -13.38
N VAL A 39 15.51 8.14 -13.25
CA VAL A 39 16.69 8.18 -12.38
C VAL A 39 16.30 7.92 -10.92
N TYR A 40 15.24 8.55 -10.43
CA TYR A 40 14.66 8.27 -9.12
C TYR A 40 14.27 6.80 -8.96
N LEU A 41 13.55 6.24 -9.94
CA LEU A 41 13.07 4.86 -9.87
C LEU A 41 14.26 3.89 -9.77
N GLU A 42 15.22 4.00 -10.68
CA GLU A 42 16.36 3.07 -10.79
C GLU A 42 17.39 3.24 -9.68
N ASN A 43 17.64 4.48 -9.23
CA ASN A 43 18.77 4.78 -8.35
C ASN A 43 18.36 5.08 -6.91
N LEU A 44 17.05 5.18 -6.61
CA LEU A 44 16.55 5.36 -5.25
C LEU A 44 15.46 4.36 -4.87
N PHE A 45 14.35 4.32 -5.62
CA PHE A 45 13.23 3.47 -5.24
C PHE A 45 13.55 1.97 -5.33
N LEU A 46 14.09 1.50 -6.46
CA LEU A 46 14.40 0.07 -6.65
C LEU A 46 15.49 -0.44 -5.68
N PRO A 47 16.59 0.29 -5.41
CA PRO A 47 17.55 -0.13 -4.40
C PRO A 47 16.94 -0.13 -2.98
N ALA A 48 16.07 0.84 -2.65
CA ALA A 48 15.35 0.84 -1.38
C ALA A 48 14.39 -0.36 -1.28
N LEU A 49 13.73 -0.73 -2.38
CA LEU A 49 12.88 -1.91 -2.49
C LEU A 49 13.67 -3.20 -2.26
N GLN A 50 14.80 -3.38 -2.95
CA GLN A 50 15.66 -4.55 -2.82
C GLN A 50 16.27 -4.69 -1.41
N SER A 51 16.55 -3.56 -0.75
CA SER A 51 17.09 -3.54 0.61
C SER A 51 16.02 -3.53 1.71
N GLY A 52 14.73 -3.54 1.37
CA GLY A 52 13.62 -3.51 2.35
C GLY A 52 13.45 -2.17 3.08
N ARG A 53 14.00 -1.08 2.55
CA ARG A 53 14.03 0.27 3.19
C ARG A 53 13.02 1.26 2.61
N VAL A 54 12.02 0.76 1.87
CA VAL A 54 10.97 1.61 1.26
C VAL A 54 10.21 2.41 2.33
N THR A 55 9.84 1.78 3.44
CA THR A 55 9.15 2.43 4.57
C THR A 55 9.97 3.56 5.16
N GLU A 56 11.28 3.36 5.32
CA GLU A 56 12.21 4.39 5.83
C GLU A 56 12.26 5.59 4.87
N MET A 57 12.40 5.33 3.56
CA MET A 57 12.41 6.36 2.53
C MET A 57 11.14 7.21 2.56
N TYR A 58 9.95 6.58 2.61
CA TYR A 58 8.68 7.32 2.66
C TYR A 58 8.46 8.03 4.00
N THR A 59 9.00 7.50 5.10
CA THR A 59 8.95 8.17 6.40
C THR A 59 9.85 9.42 6.39
N CYS A 60 11.03 9.35 5.76
CA CYS A 60 11.86 10.52 5.51
C CYS A 60 11.13 11.57 4.66
N MET A 61 10.47 11.15 3.57
CA MET A 61 9.64 12.06 2.76
C MET A 61 8.52 12.71 3.58
N ALA A 62 7.79 11.94 4.39
CA ALA A 62 6.74 12.45 5.26
C ALA A 62 7.25 13.44 6.31
N SER A 63 8.48 13.26 6.80
CA SER A 63 9.10 14.19 7.76
C SER A 63 9.42 15.56 7.14
N ILE A 64 9.61 15.61 5.82
CA ILE A 64 9.89 16.82 5.05
C ILE A 64 8.59 17.48 4.59
N ASP A 65 7.70 16.70 3.98
CA ASP A 65 6.40 17.14 3.50
C ASP A 65 5.33 16.09 3.83
N LYS A 66 4.55 16.37 4.88
CA LYS A 66 3.45 15.50 5.33
C LYS A 66 2.36 15.31 4.27
N THR A 67 2.21 16.27 3.35
CA THR A 67 1.22 16.18 2.27
C THR A 67 1.74 15.41 1.07
N PHE A 68 3.04 15.11 1.02
CA PHE A 68 3.73 14.51 -0.13
C PHE A 68 3.54 15.28 -1.46
N THR A 69 3.06 16.52 -1.43
CA THR A 69 2.81 17.35 -2.61
C THR A 69 4.08 17.56 -3.41
N VAL A 70 5.22 17.79 -2.74
CA VAL A 70 6.52 17.99 -3.40
C VAL A 70 7.03 16.68 -4.01
N PHE A 71 6.66 15.54 -3.45
CA PHE A 71 7.09 14.21 -3.90
C PHE A 71 6.07 13.53 -4.84
N LYS A 72 5.01 14.24 -5.25
CA LYS A 72 3.82 13.64 -5.90
C LYS A 72 4.14 12.76 -7.11
N GLU A 73 5.03 13.21 -8.00
CA GLU A 73 5.34 12.48 -9.22
C GLU A 73 6.19 11.23 -8.93
N TYR A 74 7.12 11.34 -7.98
CA TYR A 74 7.92 10.19 -7.51
C TYR A 74 7.02 9.14 -6.85
N LEU A 75 6.07 9.55 -6.01
CA LEU A 75 5.06 8.65 -5.43
C LEU A 75 4.24 7.95 -6.52
N ARG A 76 3.76 8.71 -7.51
CA ARG A 76 2.95 8.17 -8.61
C ARG A 76 3.71 7.09 -9.39
N VAL A 77 4.97 7.33 -9.72
CA VAL A 77 5.81 6.38 -10.45
C VAL A 77 6.10 5.13 -9.61
N SER A 78 6.42 5.29 -8.33
CA SER A 78 6.65 4.15 -7.42
C SER A 78 5.40 3.30 -7.19
N CYS A 79 4.24 3.92 -6.97
CA CYS A 79 2.98 3.19 -6.82
C CYS A 79 2.60 2.46 -8.13
N ALA A 80 2.74 3.13 -9.28
CA ALA A 80 2.49 2.50 -10.58
C ALA A 80 3.42 1.32 -10.86
N TYR A 81 4.69 1.43 -10.47
CA TYR A 81 5.64 0.32 -10.54
C TYR A 81 5.18 -0.85 -9.67
N CYS A 82 4.81 -0.60 -8.40
CA CYS A 82 4.32 -1.64 -7.51
C CYS A 82 3.06 -2.33 -8.04
N GLU A 83 2.10 -1.59 -8.57
CA GLU A 83 0.88 -2.14 -9.18
C GLU A 83 1.21 -3.04 -10.39
N ARG A 84 2.06 -2.57 -11.30
CA ARG A 84 2.46 -3.32 -12.51
C ARG A 84 3.18 -4.62 -12.19
N HIS A 85 3.96 -4.63 -11.10
CA HIS A 85 4.74 -5.78 -10.67
C HIS A 85 4.07 -6.60 -9.55
N GLN A 86 2.80 -6.32 -9.24
CA GLN A 86 2.02 -7.03 -8.21
C GLN A 86 2.67 -6.99 -6.81
N LEU A 87 3.41 -5.93 -6.50
CA LEU A 87 4.06 -5.71 -5.20
C LEU A 87 3.08 -5.11 -4.18
N PHE A 88 1.94 -5.77 -3.97
CA PHE A 88 0.82 -5.23 -3.21
C PHE A 88 1.13 -4.96 -1.73
N HIS A 89 2.06 -5.71 -1.11
CA HIS A 89 2.46 -5.45 0.27
C HIS A 89 3.19 -4.11 0.43
N VAL A 90 4.08 -3.79 -0.50
CA VAL A 90 4.79 -2.50 -0.50
C VAL A 90 3.82 -1.39 -0.87
N LEU A 91 2.99 -1.61 -1.88
CA LEU A 91 1.94 -0.66 -2.27
C LEU A 91 1.03 -0.30 -1.08
N TYR A 92 0.59 -1.30 -0.31
CA TYR A 92 -0.22 -1.11 0.89
C TYR A 92 0.50 -0.27 1.95
N GLN A 93 1.78 -0.55 2.22
CA GLN A 93 2.57 0.23 3.18
C GLN A 93 2.64 1.70 2.78
N VAL A 94 2.88 1.99 1.49
CA VAL A 94 2.90 3.35 0.96
C VAL A 94 1.54 4.02 1.11
N GLN A 95 0.45 3.34 0.74
CA GLN A 95 -0.92 3.87 0.86
C GLN A 95 -1.27 4.23 2.31
N VAL A 96 -0.87 3.42 3.29
CA VAL A 96 -1.07 3.72 4.72
C VAL A 96 -0.27 4.95 5.14
N LEU A 97 1.01 5.04 4.74
CA LEU A 97 1.88 6.19 5.05
C LEU A 97 1.37 7.50 4.45
N THR A 98 0.80 7.45 3.25
CA THR A 98 0.24 8.63 2.58
C THR A 98 -1.18 8.97 3.03
N GLY A 99 -1.77 8.18 3.94
CA GLY A 99 -3.15 8.35 4.39
C GLY A 99 -4.20 8.05 3.32
N ASP A 100 -3.85 7.30 2.26
CA ASP A 100 -4.80 6.89 1.22
C ASP A 100 -5.59 5.67 1.67
N HIS A 101 -6.54 5.93 2.57
CA HIS A 101 -7.38 4.89 3.15
C HIS A 101 -8.27 4.20 2.12
N VAL A 102 -8.68 4.87 1.05
CA VAL A 102 -9.48 4.24 -0.01
C VAL A 102 -8.66 3.20 -0.74
N ARG A 103 -7.48 3.56 -1.24
CA ARG A 103 -6.62 2.58 -1.94
C ARG A 103 -6.12 1.49 -0.99
N ALA A 104 -5.78 1.83 0.26
CA ALA A 104 -5.42 0.84 1.27
C ALA A 104 -6.53 -0.19 1.48
N ALA A 105 -7.79 0.24 1.59
CA ALA A 105 -8.93 -0.67 1.70
C ALA A 105 -9.07 -1.60 0.48
N LEU A 106 -8.91 -1.06 -0.74
CA LEU A 106 -8.99 -1.86 -1.97
C LEU A 106 -7.86 -2.89 -2.04
N THR A 107 -6.64 -2.53 -1.61
CA THR A 107 -5.51 -3.47 -1.52
C THR A 107 -5.77 -4.56 -0.47
N CYS A 108 -6.37 -4.22 0.68
CA CYS A 108 -6.80 -5.22 1.67
C CYS A 108 -7.88 -6.16 1.11
N ILE A 109 -8.85 -5.64 0.36
CA ILE A 109 -9.87 -6.47 -0.32
C ILE A 109 -9.20 -7.38 -1.37
N HIS A 110 -8.17 -6.90 -2.06
CA HIS A 110 -7.37 -7.73 -2.94
C HIS A 110 -6.71 -8.87 -2.17
N PHE A 111 -6.02 -8.60 -1.05
CA PHE A 111 -5.40 -9.64 -0.21
C PHE A 111 -6.41 -10.67 0.32
N PHE A 112 -7.58 -10.22 0.74
CA PHE A 112 -8.65 -11.11 1.20
C PHE A 112 -9.01 -12.16 0.14
N ARG A 113 -9.09 -11.77 -1.13
CA ARG A 113 -9.48 -12.65 -2.25
C ARG A 113 -8.29 -13.36 -2.90
N HIS A 114 -7.07 -12.89 -2.67
CA HIS A 114 -5.89 -13.37 -3.34
C HIS A 114 -5.65 -14.85 -3.01
N ASN A 115 -5.52 -15.69 -4.05
CA ASN A 115 -5.34 -17.13 -3.96
C ASN A 115 -6.44 -17.94 -3.25
N ALA A 116 -7.56 -17.33 -2.85
CA ALA A 116 -8.66 -18.05 -2.22
C ALA A 116 -9.44 -18.87 -3.26
N ARG A 117 -9.62 -20.16 -3.01
CA ARG A 117 -10.33 -21.09 -3.90
C ARG A 117 -11.66 -21.57 -3.33
N ASN A 118 -11.83 -21.46 -2.02
CA ASN A 118 -13.02 -21.87 -1.30
C ASN A 118 -13.29 -20.95 -0.10
N TYR A 119 -14.42 -21.15 0.58
CA TYR A 119 -14.80 -20.33 1.74
C TYR A 119 -13.92 -20.56 2.97
N GLY A 120 -13.30 -21.74 3.10
CA GLY A 120 -12.29 -22.00 4.14
C GLY A 120 -11.08 -21.09 3.97
N ASP A 121 -10.54 -20.97 2.75
CA ASP A 121 -9.42 -20.06 2.47
C ASP A 121 -9.79 -18.61 2.80
N LEU A 122 -10.98 -18.15 2.37
CA LEU A 122 -11.49 -16.82 2.69
C LEU A 122 -11.65 -16.59 4.19
N ALA A 123 -12.02 -17.62 4.95
CA ALA A 123 -12.13 -17.53 6.39
C ALA A 123 -10.77 -17.33 7.06
N THR A 124 -9.70 -17.93 6.53
CA THR A 124 -8.34 -17.71 7.04
C THR A 124 -7.83 -16.30 6.76
N THR A 125 -8.26 -15.68 5.66
CA THR A 125 -7.82 -14.33 5.24
C THR A 125 -8.79 -13.22 5.63
N LYS A 126 -9.86 -13.52 6.39
CA LYS A 126 -10.91 -12.55 6.79
C LYS A 126 -10.38 -11.30 7.48
N GLY A 127 -9.23 -11.39 8.17
CA GLY A 127 -8.59 -10.25 8.84
C GLY A 127 -8.21 -9.13 7.87
N HIS A 128 -7.94 -9.44 6.60
CA HIS A 128 -7.75 -8.42 5.57
C HIS A 128 -9.04 -7.63 5.31
N LEU A 129 -10.20 -8.30 5.32
CA LEU A 129 -11.49 -7.64 5.13
C LEU A 129 -11.87 -6.77 6.33
N GLU A 130 -11.56 -7.22 7.56
CA GLU A 130 -11.69 -6.42 8.78
C GLU A 130 -10.82 -5.15 8.72
N THR A 131 -9.58 -5.29 8.25
CA THR A 131 -8.67 -4.15 8.05
C THR A 131 -9.21 -3.18 6.99
N ALA A 132 -9.74 -3.70 5.88
CA ALA A 132 -10.37 -2.88 4.84
C ALA A 132 -11.56 -2.07 5.38
N LEU A 133 -12.39 -2.67 6.24
CA LEU A 133 -13.51 -1.99 6.88
C LEU A 133 -13.03 -0.82 7.75
N GLY A 134 -11.94 -1.00 8.53
CA GLY A 134 -11.34 0.07 9.32
C GLY A 134 -10.88 1.25 8.44
N HIS A 135 -10.26 0.96 7.29
CA HIS A 135 -9.86 1.98 6.33
C HIS A 135 -11.05 2.71 5.69
N LEU A 136 -12.08 1.98 5.26
CA LEU A 136 -13.30 2.59 4.68
C LEU A 136 -14.01 3.50 5.70
N GLN A 137 -14.07 3.08 6.97
CA GLN A 137 -14.60 3.91 8.05
C GLN A 137 -13.77 5.18 8.26
N GLN A 138 -12.45 5.07 8.21
CA GLN A 138 -11.55 6.23 8.33
C GLN A 138 -11.72 7.19 7.15
N ALA A 139 -11.88 6.68 5.92
CA ALA A 139 -12.13 7.47 4.72
C ALA A 139 -13.49 8.20 4.76
N LEU A 140 -14.47 7.67 5.49
CA LEU A 140 -15.79 8.29 5.65
C LEU A 140 -15.78 9.45 6.66
N LYS A 141 -14.79 9.50 7.56
CA LYS A 141 -14.71 10.59 8.54
C LYS A 141 -14.48 11.92 7.82
N PRO A 142 -15.22 12.99 8.19
CA PRO A 142 -14.99 14.30 7.62
C PRO A 142 -13.58 14.78 7.98
N SER A 143 -12.71 14.90 6.98
CA SER A 143 -11.38 15.49 7.17
C SER A 143 -11.50 17.01 7.23
N LYS A 144 -10.90 17.61 8.26
CA LYS A 144 -10.73 19.07 8.37
C LYS A 144 -9.55 19.57 7.54
N GLU A 145 -8.68 18.67 7.08
CA GLU A 145 -7.51 19.03 6.30
C GLU A 145 -7.86 19.28 4.84
N PRO A 146 -7.15 20.20 4.16
CA PRO A 146 -7.33 20.42 2.73
C PRO A 146 -7.13 19.11 1.97
N LYS A 147 -8.00 18.87 0.97
CA LYS A 147 -7.99 17.64 0.20
C LYS A 147 -6.63 17.45 -0.48
N ASN A 148 -5.91 16.41 -0.09
CA ASN A 148 -4.65 16.04 -0.71
C ASN A 148 -4.92 15.45 -2.11
N PRO A 149 -4.40 16.05 -3.20
CA PRO A 149 -4.64 15.55 -4.56
C PRO A 149 -4.08 14.16 -4.83
N LEU A 150 -3.17 13.66 -3.98
CA LEU A 150 -2.62 12.30 -4.08
C LEU A 150 -3.56 11.22 -3.55
N VAL A 151 -4.43 11.59 -2.61
CA VAL A 151 -5.31 10.65 -1.92
C VAL A 151 -6.55 10.40 -2.78
N MET A 152 -6.83 9.14 -3.07
CA MET A 152 -8.05 8.76 -3.76
C MET A 152 -9.28 9.17 -2.96
N GLN A 153 -10.21 9.83 -3.62
CA GLN A 153 -11.49 10.24 -3.04
C GLN A 153 -12.61 9.46 -3.70
N LEU A 154 -13.54 8.98 -2.90
CA LEU A 154 -14.81 8.42 -3.34
C LEU A 154 -15.94 9.25 -2.75
N SER A 155 -17.09 9.26 -3.42
CA SER A 155 -18.28 9.87 -2.83
C SER A 155 -18.68 9.12 -1.56
N GLY A 156 -19.35 9.81 -0.63
CA GLY A 156 -19.88 9.17 0.58
C GLY A 156 -20.78 7.98 0.27
N GLN A 157 -21.58 8.07 -0.81
CA GLN A 157 -22.43 6.98 -1.27
C GLN A 157 -21.63 5.75 -1.72
N GLU A 158 -20.56 5.96 -2.50
CA GLU A 158 -19.68 4.86 -2.93
C GLU A 158 -18.97 4.22 -1.74
N LEU A 159 -18.45 5.02 -0.79
CA LEU A 159 -17.82 4.52 0.43
C LEU A 159 -18.80 3.69 1.25
N THR A 160 -20.03 4.17 1.46
CA THR A 160 -21.07 3.42 2.15
C THR A 160 -21.39 2.11 1.43
N ARG A 161 -21.47 2.13 0.09
CA ARG A 161 -21.67 0.91 -0.71
C ARG A 161 -20.54 -0.10 -0.47
N TYR A 162 -19.28 0.31 -0.61
CA TYR A 162 -18.12 -0.56 -0.36
C TYR A 162 -18.13 -1.13 1.07
N LEU A 163 -18.45 -0.29 2.05
CA LEU A 163 -18.51 -0.68 3.46
C LEU A 163 -19.61 -1.72 3.71
N SER A 164 -20.81 -1.51 3.15
CA SER A 164 -21.91 -2.47 3.24
C SER A 164 -21.57 -3.80 2.56
N THR A 165 -20.98 -3.76 1.37
CA THR A 165 -20.56 -4.98 0.66
C THR A 165 -19.48 -5.74 1.43
N ALA A 166 -18.46 -5.05 1.95
CA ALA A 166 -17.39 -5.69 2.72
C ALA A 166 -17.91 -6.30 4.04
N LYS A 167 -18.85 -5.63 4.73
CA LYS A 167 -19.51 -6.19 5.92
C LYS A 167 -20.28 -7.47 5.60
N LEU A 168 -21.10 -7.44 4.55
CA LEU A 168 -21.86 -8.61 4.12
C LEU A 168 -20.93 -9.78 3.76
N GLN A 169 -19.84 -9.51 3.04
CA GLN A 169 -18.84 -10.52 2.71
C GLN A 169 -18.22 -11.14 3.97
N LEU A 170 -17.92 -10.33 4.99
CA LEU A 170 -17.39 -10.82 6.25
C LEU A 170 -18.40 -11.72 6.98
N GLU A 171 -19.65 -11.29 7.07
CA GLU A 171 -20.74 -12.06 7.69
C GLU A 171 -20.93 -13.41 6.98
N VAL A 172 -20.99 -13.41 5.65
CA VAL A 172 -21.13 -14.63 4.84
C VAL A 172 -19.96 -15.58 5.06
N VAL A 173 -18.72 -15.08 5.05
CA VAL A 173 -17.53 -15.91 5.26
C VAL A 173 -17.52 -16.53 6.66
N VAL A 174 -17.84 -15.74 7.69
CA VAL A 174 -17.89 -16.23 9.08
C VAL A 174 -19.00 -17.28 9.23
N PHE A 175 -20.18 -17.01 8.68
CA PHE A 175 -21.30 -17.96 8.70
C PHE A 175 -20.93 -19.27 8.01
N LEU A 176 -20.45 -19.21 6.77
CA LEU A 176 -20.11 -20.41 6.00
C LEU A 176 -18.97 -21.20 6.63
N ALA A 177 -17.95 -20.54 7.19
CA ALA A 177 -16.88 -21.21 7.92
C ALA A 177 -17.38 -21.95 9.17
N SER A 178 -18.37 -21.38 9.87
CA SER A 178 -19.02 -22.05 11.01
C SER A 178 -19.96 -23.18 10.59
N ALA A 179 -20.52 -23.09 9.37
CA ALA A 179 -21.44 -24.06 8.78
C ALA A 179 -20.73 -25.17 7.98
N THR A 180 -19.39 -25.17 7.93
CA THR A 180 -18.58 -26.30 7.47
C THR A 180 -18.03 -27.12 8.65
N PRO A 181 -18.87 -27.82 9.46
CA PRO A 181 -18.38 -28.95 10.22
C PRO A 181 -18.13 -30.11 9.26
N GLU A 182 -17.09 -30.90 9.54
CA GLU A 182 -16.86 -32.27 9.05
C GLU A 182 -18.02 -32.90 8.23
N VAL A 183 -18.07 -32.67 6.92
CA VAL A 183 -18.96 -33.44 6.02
C VAL A 183 -18.37 -34.85 5.76
N ALA A 184 -17.47 -35.33 6.62
CA ALA A 184 -16.81 -36.62 6.49
C ALA A 184 -17.16 -37.64 7.59
N SER A 185 -17.81 -37.24 8.70
CA SER A 185 -18.11 -38.16 9.81
C SER A 185 -19.56 -38.63 9.89
N TYR A 186 -20.47 -38.08 9.05
CA TYR A 186 -21.85 -38.57 8.97
C TYR A 186 -22.29 -38.67 7.52
N THR A 187 -21.87 -39.75 6.84
CA THR A 187 -22.57 -40.23 5.66
C THR A 187 -24.02 -40.59 6.05
N LEU A 188 -24.98 -40.15 5.24
CA LEU A 188 -26.41 -40.53 5.31
C LEU A 188 -26.67 -42.04 5.22
N PHE A 189 -25.63 -42.83 4.92
CA PHE A 189 -25.60 -44.27 5.10
C PHE A 189 -24.71 -44.54 6.31
N GLY A 190 -25.36 -44.84 7.44
CA GLY A 190 -24.68 -45.25 8.66
C GLY A 190 -23.82 -46.49 8.42
N SER A 191 -22.73 -46.56 9.18
CA SER A 191 -21.87 -47.74 9.30
C SER A 191 -22.73 -48.99 9.50
N SER A 192 -22.68 -49.89 8.51
CA SER A 192 -23.25 -51.25 8.62
C SER A 192 -22.38 -52.13 9.50
#